data_AF-A0A0S2JH03-F1
#
_entry.id   AF-A0A0S2JH03-F1
#
_cell.length_a   1.000
_cell.length_b   1.000
_cell.length_c   1.000
_cell.angle_alpha   90.00
_cell.angle_beta   90.00
_cell.angle_gamma   90.00
#
_symmetry.space_group_name_H-M   'P 1'
#
loop_
_entity.id
_entity.type
_entity.pdbx_description
1 polymer ?
#
loop_
_entity_poly.entity_id
_entity_poly.type
_entity_poly.pdbx_seq_one_letter_code
_entity_poly.pdbx_strand_id
1 'polypeptide(L)'
;MPVKFYNENAEALAQQYLSTSFDQDHQSWHQLLPAIIKNPNARILDIGAGSGRDAKYIAQSAANFHGDKEQQLSDWLRISIEKIAE
;
A
#
# COMPACT_ATOMS: atom_id res chain seq x y z
N MET A 1 23.94 -9.14 9.93
CA MET A 1 24.14 -10.39 9.19
C MET A 1 24.93 -10.09 7.90
N PRO A 2 25.78 -11.01 7.42
CA PRO A 2 26.47 -10.83 6.14
C PRO A 2 25.49 -10.91 4.96
N VAL A 3 25.77 -10.19 3.87
CA VAL A 3 24.97 -10.25 2.62
C VAL A 3 24.82 -11.69 2.12
N LYS A 4 25.88 -12.49 2.24
CA LYS A 4 25.88 -13.91 1.88
C LYS A 4 24.73 -14.70 2.53
N PHE A 5 24.41 -14.41 3.80
CA PHE A 5 23.32 -15.08 4.51
C PHE A 5 21.97 -14.81 3.85
N TYR A 6 21.68 -13.55 3.48
CA TYR A 6 20.44 -13.23 2.78
C TYR A 6 20.38 -13.87 1.40
N ASN A 7 21.49 -13.89 0.66
CA ASN A 7 21.54 -14.53 -0.66
C ASN A 7 21.25 -16.03 -0.61
N GLU A 8 21.77 -16.73 0.40
CA GLU A 8 21.62 -18.18 0.54
C GLU A 8 20.26 -18.59 1.12
N ASN A 9 19.62 -17.71 1.90
CA ASN A 9 18.41 -18.05 2.66
C ASN A 9 17.17 -17.21 2.26
N ALA A 10 17.25 -16.42 1.18
CA ALA A 10 16.21 -15.46 0.79
C ALA A 10 14.80 -16.06 0.75
N GLU A 11 14.66 -17.25 0.17
CA GLU A 11 13.36 -17.92 0.03
C GLU A 11 12.78 -18.37 1.38
N ALA A 12 13.60 -19.02 2.22
CA ALA A 12 13.17 -19.43 3.56
C ALA A 12 12.81 -18.22 4.44
N LEU A 13 13.60 -17.16 4.38
CA LEU A 13 13.33 -15.90 5.08
C LEU A 13 12.04 -15.25 4.57
N ALA A 14 11.80 -15.25 3.26
CA ALA A 14 10.56 -14.74 2.68
C ALA A 14 9.34 -15.54 3.13
N GLN A 15 9.42 -16.87 3.18
CA GLN A 15 8.34 -17.73 3.67
C GLN A 15 8.01 -17.46 5.15
N GLN A 16 9.05 -17.35 6.00
CA GLN A 16 8.87 -16.99 7.40
C GLN A 16 8.22 -15.61 7.54
N TYR A 17 8.72 -14.62 6.80
CA TYR A 17 8.17 -13.27 6.83
C TYR A 17 6.71 -13.22 6.35
N LEU A 18 6.35 -13.99 5.32
CA LEU A 18 4.98 -14.04 4.79
C LEU A 18 4.01 -14.91 5.62
N SER A 19 4.50 -15.60 6.66
CA SER A 19 3.67 -16.47 7.51
C SER A 19 2.84 -15.71 8.56
N THR A 20 3.18 -14.46 8.83
CA THR A 20 2.43 -13.52 9.69
C THR A 20 1.54 -12.61 8.84
N SER A 21 0.56 -11.89 9.42
CA SER A 21 -0.18 -10.85 8.70
C SER A 21 0.56 -9.51 8.71
N PHE A 22 0.24 -8.61 7.77
CA PHE A 22 0.96 -7.33 7.64
C PHE A 22 0.74 -6.46 8.89
N ASP A 23 -0.48 -6.48 9.41
CA ASP A 23 -0.86 -5.70 10.58
C ASP A 23 -0.20 -6.22 11.86
N GLN A 24 0.09 -7.53 11.95
CA GLN A 24 0.78 -8.12 13.10
C GLN A 24 2.22 -7.60 13.26
N ASP A 25 2.97 -7.48 12.16
CA ASP A 25 4.37 -7.04 12.23
C ASP A 25 4.53 -5.51 12.27
N HIS A 26 3.54 -4.76 11.78
CA HIS A 26 3.67 -3.31 11.54
C HIS A 26 2.78 -2.43 12.43
N GLN A 27 2.11 -2.99 13.43
CA GLN A 27 1.15 -2.28 14.28
C GLN A 27 1.66 -0.94 14.85
N SER A 28 2.95 -0.86 15.18
CA SER A 28 3.57 0.32 15.80
C SER A 28 3.51 1.58 14.92
N TRP A 29 3.63 1.42 13.60
CA TRP A 29 3.67 2.53 12.64
C TRP A 29 2.55 2.51 11.60
N HIS A 30 1.83 1.41 11.46
CA HIS A 30 0.74 1.23 10.49
C HIS A 30 -0.28 2.39 10.50
N GLN A 31 -0.62 2.88 11.69
CA GLN A 31 -1.51 4.02 11.90
C GLN A 31 -1.06 5.34 11.23
N LEU A 32 0.22 5.45 10.87
CA LEU A 32 0.77 6.63 10.18
C LEU A 32 0.56 6.56 8.66
N LEU A 33 0.38 5.35 8.09
CA LEU A 33 0.25 5.15 6.65
C LEU A 33 -0.90 5.95 6.01
N PRO A 34 -2.11 6.03 6.58
CA PRO A 34 -3.20 6.77 5.95
C PRO A 34 -2.87 8.25 5.72
N ALA A 35 -2.17 8.90 6.66
CA ALA A 35 -1.77 10.30 6.52
C ALA A 35 -0.72 10.49 5.41
N ILE A 36 0.22 9.55 5.30
CA ILE A 36 1.25 9.55 4.25
C ILE A 36 0.60 9.30 2.87
N ILE A 37 -0.26 8.29 2.77
CA ILE A 37 -0.97 7.93 1.53
C ILE A 37 -1.82 9.09 1.04
N LYS A 38 -2.52 9.79 1.93
CA LYS A 38 -3.33 10.98 1.60
C LYS A 38 -2.53 12.13 0.99
N ASN A 39 -1.23 12.21 1.26
CA ASN A 39 -0.39 13.28 0.75
C ASN A 39 0.10 12.95 -0.67
N PRO A 40 -0.39 13.61 -1.73
CA PRO A 40 0.01 13.30 -3.12
C PRO A 40 1.49 13.63 -3.42
N ASN A 41 2.13 14.43 -2.57
CA ASN A 41 3.55 14.76 -2.69
C ASN A 41 4.45 13.81 -1.89
N ALA A 42 3.88 12.88 -1.14
CA ALA A 42 4.66 11.87 -0.43
C ALA A 42 5.44 11.00 -1.42
N ARG A 43 6.64 10.60 -1.01
CA ARG A 43 7.50 9.65 -1.73
C ARG A 43 7.97 8.62 -0.70
N ILE A 44 7.92 7.35 -1.06
CA ILE A 44 8.29 6.24 -0.18
C ILE A 44 9.43 5.49 -0.84
N LEU A 45 10.48 5.22 -0.08
CA LEU A 45 11.63 4.42 -0.49
C LEU A 45 11.72 3.20 0.44
N ASP A 46 11.62 2.02 -0.13
CA ASP A 46 11.72 0.74 0.59
C ASP A 46 13.16 0.20 0.51
N ILE A 47 13.96 0.44 1.56
CA ILE A 47 15.36 0.01 1.62
C ILE A 47 15.42 -1.42 2.15
N GLY A 48 15.89 -2.35 1.32
CA GLY A 48 15.96 -3.76 1.70
C GLY A 48 14.61 -4.48 1.57
N ALA A 49 13.83 -4.14 0.54
CA ALA A 49 12.46 -4.59 0.30
C ALA A 49 12.22 -6.13 0.35
N GLY A 50 13.27 -6.94 0.21
CA GLY A 50 13.18 -8.39 0.33
C GLY A 50 12.14 -8.98 -0.64
N SER A 51 11.13 -9.66 -0.10
CA SER A 51 10.03 -10.24 -0.88
C SER A 51 9.03 -9.22 -1.47
N GLY A 52 9.21 -7.92 -1.19
CA GLY A 52 8.38 -6.83 -1.71
C GLY A 52 7.01 -6.72 -1.06
N ARG A 53 6.79 -7.37 0.09
CA ARG A 53 5.52 -7.38 0.83
C ARG A 53 5.03 -5.97 1.16
N ASP A 54 5.92 -5.14 1.68
CA ASP A 54 5.54 -3.84 2.25
C ASP A 54 5.29 -2.82 1.13
N ALA A 55 6.18 -2.77 0.14
CA ALA A 55 5.96 -2.06 -1.10
C ALA A 55 4.61 -2.43 -1.75
N LYS A 56 4.29 -3.73 -1.84
CA LYS A 56 3.00 -4.20 -2.38
C LYS A 56 1.82 -3.69 -1.55
N TYR A 57 1.85 -3.87 -0.24
CA TYR A 57 0.76 -3.44 0.66
C TYR A 57 0.52 -1.94 0.56
N ILE A 58 1.58 -1.14 0.61
CA ILE A 58 1.52 0.32 0.54
C ILE A 58 1.00 0.76 -0.85
N ALA A 59 1.49 0.17 -1.94
CA ALA A 59 1.03 0.48 -3.29
C ALA A 59 -0.45 0.16 -3.47
N GLN A 60 -0.93 -0.99 -2.98
CA GLN A 60 -2.34 -1.36 -3.01
C GLN A 60 -3.19 -0.42 -2.15
N SER A 61 -2.72 -0.06 -0.96
CA SER A 61 -3.40 0.89 -0.08
C SER A 61 -3.53 2.27 -0.72
N ALA A 62 -2.48 2.74 -1.40
CA ALA A 62 -2.49 3.98 -2.14
C ALA A 62 -3.42 3.91 -3.36
N ALA A 63 -3.38 2.83 -4.14
CA ALA A 63 -4.27 2.62 -5.28
C ALA A 63 -5.75 2.57 -4.85
N ASN A 64 -6.06 1.91 -3.74
CA ASN A 64 -7.41 1.86 -3.18
C ASN A 64 -7.87 3.22 -2.66
N PHE A 65 -6.98 3.97 -2.00
CA PHE A 65 -7.32 5.29 -1.45
C PHE A 65 -7.50 6.35 -2.54
N HIS A 66 -6.61 6.37 -3.53
CA HIS A 66 -6.65 7.29 -4.67
C HIS A 66 -7.50 6.76 -5.83
N GLY A 67 -8.27 5.69 -5.59
CA GLY A 67 -9.02 4.92 -6.58
C GLY A 67 -9.59 5.78 -7.71
N ASP A 68 -9.43 5.27 -8.94
CA ASP A 68 -9.52 5.97 -10.21
C ASP A 68 -10.32 7.27 -10.10
N LYS A 69 -9.63 8.41 -10.25
CA LYS A 69 -10.28 9.73 -10.38
C LYS A 69 -11.43 9.70 -11.40
N GLU A 70 -11.36 8.78 -12.35
CA GLU A 70 -12.40 8.46 -13.33
C GLU A 70 -13.70 7.94 -12.69
N GLN A 71 -13.64 7.04 -11.70
CA GLN A 71 -14.80 6.56 -10.95
C GLN A 71 -15.43 7.68 -10.10
N GLN A 72 -14.61 8.49 -9.43
CA GLN A 72 -15.09 9.66 -8.67
C GLN A 72 -15.76 10.70 -9.57
N LEU A 73 -15.18 11.01 -10.74
CA LEU A 73 -15.78 11.90 -11.74
C LEU A 73 -17.11 11.35 -12.27
N SER A 74 -17.18 10.03 -12.50
CA SER A 74 -18.38 9.34 -12.97
C SER A 74 -19.52 9.44 -11.95
N ASP A 75 -19.24 9.18 -10.67
CA ASP A 75 -20.22 9.28 -9.60
C ASP A 75 -20.71 10.72 -9.42
N TRP A 76 -19.81 11.70 -9.53
CA TRP A 76 -20.13 13.12 -9.43
C TRP A 76 -21.00 13.62 -10.60
N LEU A 77 -20.70 13.17 -11.82
CA LEU A 77 -21.52 13.41 -13.01
C LEU A 77 -22.91 12.80 -12.83
N ARG A 78 -23.00 11.56 -12.34
CA ARG A 78 -24.28 10.86 -12.11
C ARG A 78 -25.17 11.60 -11.12
N ILE A 79 -24.61 12.01 -9.97
CA ILE A 79 -25.32 12.79 -8.93
C ILE A 79 -25.78 14.15 -9.47
N SER A 80 -24.97 14.80 -10.31
CA SER A 80 -25.31 16.10 -10.89
C SER A 80 -26.45 16.01 -11.89
N ILE A 81 -26.48 14.96 -12.71
CA ILE A 81 -27.56 14.70 -13.67
C ILE A 81 -28.87 14.39 -12.92
N GLU A 82 -28.83 13.57 -11.87
CA GLU A 82 -30.01 13.23 -11.06
C GLU A 82 -30.63 14.49 -10.42
N LYS A 83 -29.81 15.42 -9.91
CA LYS A 83 -30.28 16.68 -9.31
C LYS A 83 -30.87 17.69 -10.31
N ILE A 84 -30.58 17.57 -11.60
CA ILE A 84 -31.13 18.44 -12.64
C ILE A 84 -32.48 17.89 -13.15
N ALA A 85 -32.75 16.61 -12.91
CA ALA A 85 -33.97 15.93 -13.34
C ALA A 85 -35.15 16.08 -12.36
N GLU A 86 -34.95 16.74 -11.22
CA GLU A 86 -35.97 17.13 -10.23
C GLU A 86 -36.36 18.61 -10.39
#